data_AF-A0A0T2QEM9-F1
#
_entry.id   AF-A0A0T2QEM9-F1
#
_cell.length_a   1.000
_cell.length_b   1.000
_cell.length_c   1.000
_cell.angle_alpha   90.00
_cell.angle_beta   90.00
_cell.angle_gamma   90.00
#
_symmetry.space_group_name_H-M   'P 1'
#
loop_
_entity.id
_entity.type
_entity.pdbx_description
1 polymer ?
#
loop_
_entity_poly.entity_id
_entity_poly.type
_entity_poly.pdbx_seq_one_letter_code
_entity_poly.pdbx_strand_id
1 'polypeptide(L)'
;MRWAIAMAALVAATPLSAQRIAIDRSVYRERSVGGAMQVEPATQLLRGDRVVTILSWDAPQDGSYTVVSPVPAGLTVQSASHPNVEISSDGGRSWQRLADPQHIPAGITHLRWRLEGSGGRLSYRSVVR
;
A
#
# COMPACT_ATOMS: atom_id res chain seq x y z
N MET A 1 -23.91 -60.29 30.45
CA MET A 1 -22.97 -59.48 29.64
C MET A 1 -23.76 -58.46 28.84
N ARG A 2 -23.63 -57.17 29.15
CA ARG A 2 -24.26 -56.06 28.40
C ARG A 2 -23.13 -55.14 27.96
N TRP A 3 -22.82 -55.10 26.67
CA TRP A 3 -21.80 -54.21 26.11
C TRP A 3 -22.46 -52.87 25.81
N ALA A 4 -21.99 -51.81 26.46
CA ALA A 4 -22.34 -50.44 26.12
C ALA A 4 -21.31 -49.93 25.11
N ILE A 5 -21.76 -49.60 23.90
CA ILE A 5 -20.93 -48.98 22.87
C ILE A 5 -20.89 -47.47 23.19
N ALA A 6 -19.71 -46.96 23.54
CA ALA A 6 -19.47 -45.54 23.71
C ALA A 6 -19.19 -44.90 22.34
N MET A 7 -20.06 -43.99 21.90
CA MET A 7 -19.82 -43.13 20.74
C MET A 7 -18.87 -42.00 21.14
N ALA A 8 -17.65 -42.01 20.62
CA ALA A 8 -16.74 -40.88 20.70
C ALA A 8 -17.04 -39.92 19.54
N ALA A 9 -17.58 -38.73 19.86
CA ALA A 9 -17.74 -37.65 18.89
C ALA A 9 -16.37 -36.99 18.64
N LEU A 10 -15.77 -37.24 17.47
CA LEU A 10 -14.63 -36.46 16.99
C LEU A 10 -15.14 -35.08 16.55
N VAL A 11 -14.85 -34.05 17.35
CA VAL A 11 -14.96 -32.66 16.89
C VAL A 11 -13.74 -32.39 16.00
N ALA A 12 -13.95 -32.40 14.68
CA ALA A 12 -12.94 -31.96 13.73
C ALA A 12 -12.82 -30.43 13.81
N ALA A 13 -11.74 -29.93 14.42
CA ALA A 13 -11.40 -28.52 14.35
C ALA A 13 -10.90 -28.20 12.94
N THR A 14 -11.70 -27.48 12.14
CA THR A 14 -11.23 -26.94 10.86
C THR A 14 -10.26 -25.79 11.13
N PRO A 15 -9.01 -25.83 10.63
CA PRO A 15 -8.11 -24.70 10.79
C PRO A 15 -8.68 -23.50 10.03
N LEU A 16 -8.86 -22.38 10.73
CA LEU A 16 -9.11 -21.09 10.09
C LEU A 16 -7.89 -20.77 9.22
N SER A 17 -8.05 -20.80 7.90
CA SER A 17 -7.01 -20.36 6.97
C SER A 17 -6.76 -18.87 7.20
N ALA A 18 -5.54 -18.52 7.62
CA ALA A 18 -5.15 -17.13 7.76
C ALA A 18 -5.20 -16.48 6.37
N GLN A 19 -6.15 -15.56 6.17
CA GLN A 19 -6.25 -14.75 4.97
C GLN A 19 -4.96 -13.94 4.83
N ARG A 20 -4.11 -14.33 3.87
CA ARG A 20 -2.82 -13.69 3.63
C ARG A 20 -3.01 -12.53 2.66
N ILE A 21 -2.63 -11.34 3.08
CA ILE A 21 -2.49 -10.17 2.20
C ILE A 21 -1.02 -10.09 1.80
N ALA A 22 -0.75 -10.06 0.50
CA ALA A 22 0.59 -9.83 -0.04
C ALA A 22 0.68 -8.39 -0.54
N ILE A 23 1.72 -7.66 -0.15
CA ILE A 23 1.99 -6.30 -0.65
C ILE A 23 3.41 -6.28 -1.21
N ASP A 24 3.52 -5.90 -2.47
CA ASP A 24 4.78 -5.63 -3.17
C ASP A 24 5.00 -4.12 -3.30
N ARG A 25 6.25 -3.68 -3.14
CA ARG A 25 6.65 -2.28 -3.31
C ARG A 25 7.82 -2.19 -4.28
N SER A 26 7.64 -1.40 -5.32
CA SER A 26 8.68 -1.06 -6.29
C SER A 26 8.85 0.46 -6.41
N VAL A 27 10.08 0.90 -6.69
CA VAL A 27 10.43 2.32 -6.83
C VAL A 27 11.15 2.53 -8.14
N TYR A 28 10.66 3.49 -8.92
CA TYR A 28 11.20 3.85 -10.22
C TYR A 28 11.63 5.31 -10.20
N ARG A 29 12.73 5.63 -10.86
CA ARG A 29 13.15 7.01 -11.12
C ARG A 29 12.60 7.48 -12.46
N GLU A 30 12.14 8.73 -12.51
CA GLU A 30 11.74 9.39 -13.74
C GLU A 30 12.95 10.03 -14.44
N ARG A 31 13.10 9.78 -15.75
CA ARG A 31 14.08 10.46 -16.61
C ARG A 31 13.40 11.08 -17.82
N SER A 32 13.76 12.31 -18.13
CA SER A 32 13.38 12.97 -19.39
C SER A 32 14.41 12.64 -20.47
N VAL A 33 14.00 11.86 -21.48
CA VAL A 33 14.86 11.46 -22.60
C VAL A 33 14.18 11.89 -23.89
N GLY A 34 14.81 12.81 -24.64
CA GLY A 34 14.27 13.28 -25.92
C GLY A 34 12.88 13.92 -25.83
N GLY A 35 12.54 14.54 -24.69
CA GLY A 35 11.22 15.15 -24.44
C GLY A 35 10.14 14.17 -23.96
N ALA A 36 10.42 12.87 -23.89
CA ALA A 36 9.53 11.88 -23.30
C ALA A 36 9.93 11.58 -21.84
N MET A 37 8.93 11.38 -20.98
CA MET A 37 9.17 10.89 -19.61
C MET A 37 9.26 9.37 -19.63
N GLN A 38 10.39 8.84 -19.18
CA GLN A 38 10.64 7.42 -19.02
C GLN A 38 10.78 7.09 -17.53
N VAL A 39 10.48 5.85 -17.18
CA VAL A 39 10.68 5.30 -15.82
C VAL A 39 11.65 4.15 -15.87
N GLU A 40 12.55 4.08 -14.89
CA GLU A 40 13.52 3.00 -14.74
C GLU A 40 13.62 2.55 -13.28
N PRO A 41 13.97 1.28 -12.99
CA PRO A 41 14.19 0.84 -11.62
C PRO A 41 15.19 1.74 -10.90
N ALA A 42 14.83 2.22 -9.71
CA ALA A 42 15.72 3.07 -8.93
C ALA A 42 16.76 2.20 -8.19
N THR A 43 17.98 2.15 -8.71
CA THR A 43 19.13 1.49 -8.04
C THR A 43 19.84 2.43 -7.07
N GLN A 44 19.81 3.74 -7.34
CA GLN A 44 20.33 4.80 -6.49
C GLN A 44 19.46 6.04 -6.64
N LEU A 45 19.25 6.75 -5.53
CA LEU A 45 18.49 8.00 -5.48
C LEU A 45 19.41 9.16 -5.14
N LEU A 46 19.38 10.22 -5.95
CA LEU A 46 20.08 11.47 -5.73
C LEU A 46 19.11 12.58 -5.40
N ARG A 47 19.58 13.59 -4.66
CA ARG A 47 18.81 14.82 -4.39
C ARG A 47 18.28 15.40 -5.70
N GLY A 48 16.99 15.72 -5.74
CA GLY A 48 16.29 16.24 -6.91
C GLY A 48 15.68 15.18 -7.83
N ASP A 49 16.02 13.89 -7.67
CA ASP A 49 15.41 12.83 -8.45
C ASP A 49 13.90 12.79 -8.20
N ARG A 50 13.13 12.67 -9.28
CA ARG A 50 11.71 12.32 -9.20
C ARG A 50 11.56 10.82 -9.24
N VAL A 51 10.75 10.29 -8.33
CA VAL A 51 10.51 8.86 -8.22
C VAL A 51 9.02 8.58 -8.20
N VAL A 52 8.63 7.45 -8.77
CA VAL A 52 7.30 6.87 -8.65
C VAL A 52 7.43 5.61 -7.81
N THR A 53 6.78 5.61 -6.64
CA THR A 53 6.61 4.38 -5.87
C THR A 53 5.33 3.71 -6.33
N ILE A 54 5.39 2.41 -6.57
CA ILE A 54 4.25 1.55 -6.90
C ILE A 54 4.06 0.56 -5.76
N LEU A 55 2.84 0.49 -5.23
CA LEU A 55 2.38 -0.54 -4.31
C LEU A 55 1.40 -1.42 -5.06
N SER A 56 1.66 -2.72 -5.11
CA SER A 56 0.72 -3.71 -5.63
C SER A 56 0.33 -4.64 -4.50
N TRP A 57 -0.93 -5.06 -4.44
CA TRP A 57 -1.37 -6.01 -3.45
C TRP A 57 -2.34 -7.02 -4.02
N ASP A 58 -2.36 -8.17 -3.36
CA ASP A 58 -3.30 -9.26 -3.57
C ASP A 58 -3.94 -9.61 -2.21
N ALA A 59 -5.26 -9.69 -2.19
CA ALA A 59 -6.04 -9.85 -0.97
C ALA A 59 -7.30 -10.71 -1.23
N PRO A 60 -7.90 -11.31 -0.20
CA PRO A 60 -9.19 -11.99 -0.36
C PRO A 60 -10.31 -11.05 -0.82
N GLN A 61 -11.19 -11.53 -1.70
CA GLN A 61 -12.26 -10.76 -2.36
C GLN A 61 -13.29 -10.16 -1.39
N ASP A 62 -13.63 -10.86 -0.32
CA ASP A 62 -14.72 -10.47 0.59
C ASP A 62 -14.25 -9.62 1.79
N GLY A 63 -13.04 -9.04 1.71
CA GLY A 63 -12.46 -8.24 2.79
C GLY A 63 -12.37 -6.76 2.47
N SER A 64 -12.40 -5.96 3.54
CA SER A 64 -12.09 -4.53 3.50
C SER A 64 -10.73 -4.31 4.16
N TYR A 65 -9.82 -3.65 3.45
CA TYR A 65 -8.42 -3.51 3.86
C TYR A 65 -8.03 -2.03 3.94
N THR A 66 -7.06 -1.75 4.80
CA THR A 66 -6.43 -0.43 4.87
C THR A 66 -4.94 -0.59 4.62
N VAL A 67 -4.45 0.00 3.54
CA VAL A 67 -3.02 0.08 3.26
C VAL A 67 -2.50 1.39 3.79
N VAL A 68 -1.46 1.33 4.62
CA VAL A 68 -0.72 2.49 5.11
C VAL A 68 0.70 2.43 4.55
N SER A 69 1.14 3.51 3.90
CA SER A 69 2.50 3.64 3.38
C SER A 69 3.22 4.79 4.08
N PRO A 70 4.27 4.53 4.87
CA PRO A 70 5.16 5.57 5.33
C PRO A 70 5.92 6.16 4.14
N VAL A 71 6.04 7.48 4.12
CA VAL A 71 6.90 8.22 3.20
C VAL A 71 8.34 8.05 3.68
N PRO A 72 9.23 7.44 2.87
CA PRO A 72 10.63 7.31 3.23
C PRO A 72 11.26 8.66 3.58
N ALA A 73 12.18 8.65 4.56
CA ALA A 73 12.95 9.83 4.91
C ALA A 73 13.67 10.40 3.68
N GLY A 74 13.67 11.72 3.54
CA GLY A 74 14.26 12.39 2.38
C GLY A 74 13.36 12.47 1.16
N LEU A 75 12.14 11.90 1.16
CA LEU A 75 11.18 12.08 0.07
C LEU A 75 10.12 13.14 0.38
N THR A 76 9.68 13.84 -0.65
CA THR A 76 8.49 14.71 -0.64
C THR A 76 7.47 14.15 -1.60
N VAL A 77 6.30 13.74 -1.11
CA VAL A 77 5.22 13.33 -1.99
C VAL A 77 4.69 14.55 -2.75
N GLN A 78 4.46 14.38 -4.05
CA GLN A 78 3.92 15.42 -4.94
C GLN A 78 2.52 15.08 -5.43
N SER A 79 2.27 13.82 -5.77
CA SER A 79 0.98 13.34 -6.25
C SER A 79 0.75 11.85 -5.96
N ALA A 80 -0.50 11.41 -6.04
CA ALA A 80 -0.93 10.02 -5.88
C ALA A 80 -1.92 9.61 -6.98
N SER A 81 -2.00 8.32 -7.31
CA SER A 81 -2.85 7.83 -8.40
C SER A 81 -4.31 7.60 -8.02
N HIS A 82 -4.64 7.55 -6.72
CA HIS A 82 -6.00 7.30 -6.25
C HIS A 82 -6.65 8.54 -5.62
N PRO A 83 -7.92 8.83 -5.95
CA PRO A 83 -8.63 10.00 -5.44
C PRO A 83 -9.09 9.88 -3.98
N ASN A 84 -9.12 8.66 -3.42
CA ASN A 84 -9.59 8.40 -2.05
C ASN A 84 -8.44 8.24 -1.06
N VAL A 85 -7.28 8.87 -1.33
CA VAL A 85 -6.15 8.83 -0.41
C VAL A 85 -6.40 9.74 0.79
N GLU A 86 -6.03 9.25 1.97
CA GLU A 86 -5.87 10.05 3.16
C GLU A 86 -4.39 10.24 3.44
N ILE A 87 -4.03 11.40 3.97
CA ILE A 87 -2.66 11.79 4.28
C ILE A 87 -2.51 12.10 5.77
N SER A 88 -1.30 11.94 6.26
CA SER A 88 -0.91 12.29 7.62
C SER A 88 0.42 13.04 7.63
N SER A 89 0.48 14.14 8.37
CA SER A 89 1.70 14.93 8.61
C SER A 89 2.33 14.67 9.98
N ASP A 90 1.74 13.81 10.81
CA ASP A 90 2.11 13.63 12.21
C ASP A 90 2.54 12.19 12.57
N GLY A 91 2.96 11.40 11.59
CA GLY A 91 3.40 10.02 11.79
C GLY A 91 2.26 9.00 11.78
N GLY A 92 1.12 9.33 11.17
CA GLY A 92 -0.04 8.44 11.07
C GLY A 92 -0.99 8.52 12.27
N ARG A 93 -0.86 9.54 13.13
CA ARG A 93 -1.72 9.73 14.32
C ARG A 93 -3.04 10.36 13.93
N SER A 94 -3.02 11.35 13.04
CA SER A 94 -4.21 11.96 12.43
C SER A 94 -4.20 11.81 10.92
N TRP A 95 -5.41 11.82 10.34
CA TRP A 95 -5.65 11.54 8.93
C TRP A 95 -6.61 12.54 8.34
N GLN A 96 -6.29 13.03 7.15
CA GLN A 96 -7.13 13.96 6.40
C GLN A 96 -7.32 13.44 4.99
N ARG A 97 -8.54 13.53 4.47
CA ARG A 97 -8.80 13.22 3.06
C ARG A 97 -8.08 14.23 2.20
N LEU A 98 -7.34 13.76 1.21
CA LEU A 98 -6.69 14.62 0.25
C LEU A 98 -7.73 15.16 -0.74
N ALA A 99 -7.78 16.49 -0.90
CA ALA A 99 -8.71 17.14 -1.81
C ALA A 99 -8.30 16.99 -3.28
N ASP A 100 -7.01 17.15 -3.56
CA ASP A 100 -6.44 17.03 -4.89
C ASP A 100 -5.26 16.04 -4.91
N PRO A 101 -5.42 14.85 -5.51
CA PRO A 101 -4.34 13.87 -5.64
C PRO A 101 -3.17 14.32 -6.51
N GLN A 102 -3.31 15.39 -7.30
CA GLN A 102 -2.22 15.96 -8.12
C GLN A 102 -1.37 16.98 -7.36
N HIS A 103 -1.87 17.54 -6.27
CA HIS A 103 -1.20 18.59 -5.51
C HIS A 103 -1.19 18.26 -4.02
N ILE A 104 -0.23 17.43 -3.62
CA ILE A 104 -0.05 17.02 -2.22
C ILE A 104 0.76 18.09 -1.46
N PRO A 105 0.30 18.54 -0.28
CA PRO A 105 1.05 19.45 0.58
C PRO A 105 2.43 18.90 0.98
N ALA A 106 3.38 19.76 1.30
CA ALA A 106 4.64 19.32 1.87
C ALA A 106 4.46 18.77 3.30
N GLY A 107 5.43 18.00 3.80
CA GLY A 107 5.45 17.51 5.18
C GLY A 107 4.60 16.27 5.44
N ILE A 108 4.09 15.61 4.39
CA ILE A 108 3.38 14.34 4.54
C ILE A 108 4.36 13.24 4.95
N THR A 109 3.95 12.52 5.98
CA THR A 109 4.69 11.41 6.59
C THR A 109 4.11 10.06 6.21
N HIS A 110 2.79 9.97 6.00
CA HIS A 110 2.11 8.75 5.64
C HIS A 110 0.97 9.01 4.66
N LEU A 111 0.71 8.00 3.84
CA LEU A 111 -0.48 7.90 3.01
C LEU A 111 -1.28 6.67 3.42
N ARG A 112 -2.60 6.76 3.31
CA ARG A 112 -3.53 5.68 3.64
C ARG A 112 -4.62 5.55 2.59
N TRP A 113 -4.98 4.31 2.27
CA TRP A 113 -6.07 3.98 1.37
C TRP A 113 -6.94 2.91 1.99
N ARG A 114 -8.25 3.07 1.83
CA ARG A 114 -9.24 2.03 2.11
C ARG A 114 -9.53 1.30 0.81
N LEU A 115 -9.54 -0.03 0.87
CA LEU A 115 -9.64 -0.93 -0.26
C LEU A 115 -10.78 -1.90 -0.02
N GLU A 116 -11.53 -2.18 -1.07
CA GLU A 116 -12.53 -3.24 -1.11
C GLU A 116 -12.11 -4.23 -2.20
N GLY A 117 -12.29 -5.53 -1.99
CA GLY A 117 -12.03 -6.53 -3.02
C GLY A 117 -10.64 -7.17 -2.99
N SER A 118 -10.31 -7.85 -4.08
CA SER A 118 -9.28 -8.89 -4.11
C SER A 118 -7.85 -8.42 -4.45
N GLY A 119 -7.64 -7.17 -4.80
CA GLY A 119 -6.30 -6.73 -5.20
C GLY A 119 -6.29 -5.39 -5.90
N GLY A 120 -5.09 -4.88 -6.15
CA GLY A 120 -4.96 -3.62 -6.85
C GLY A 120 -3.55 -3.06 -6.86
N ARG A 121 -3.46 -1.85 -7.41
CA ARG A 121 -2.22 -1.11 -7.50
C ARG A 121 -2.47 0.36 -7.23
N LEU A 122 -1.49 0.96 -6.58
CA LEU A 122 -1.41 2.38 -6.34
C LEU A 122 -0.02 2.85 -6.71
N SER A 123 0.08 4.07 -7.25
CA SER A 123 1.34 4.78 -7.31
C SER A 123 1.27 6.15 -6.64
N TYR A 124 2.41 6.63 -6.17
CA TYR A 124 2.60 8.03 -5.79
C TYR A 124 3.95 8.53 -6.28
N ARG A 125 3.97 9.79 -6.71
CA ARG A 125 5.18 10.48 -7.15
C ARG A 125 5.77 11.24 -5.98
N SER A 126 7.10 11.19 -5.87
CA SER A 126 7.86 11.96 -4.88
C SER A 126 9.11 12.59 -5.50
N VAL A 127 9.67 13.58 -4.82
CA VAL A 127 10.99 14.13 -5.11
C VAL A 127 11.94 13.90 -3.93
N VAL A 128 13.19 13.53 -4.23
CA VAL A 128 14.26 13.38 -3.24
C VAL A 128 14.76 14.76 -2.80
N ARG A 129 14.80 15.01 -1.49
CA ARG A 129 15.20 16.28 -0.88
C ARG A 129 16.70 16.42 -0.66
#